data_AF-A0A959TBA7-F1
#
_entry.id   AF-A0A959TBA7-F1
#
_cell.length_a   1.000
_cell.length_b   1.000
_cell.length_c   1.000
_cell.angle_alpha   90.00
_cell.angle_beta   90.00
_cell.angle_gamma   90.00
#
_symmetry.space_group_name_H-M   'P 1'
#
loop_
_entity.id
_entity.type
_entity.pdbx_description
1 polymer ?
#
loop_
_entity_poly.entity_id
_entity_poly.type
_entity_poly.pdbx_seq_one_letter_code
_entity_poly.pdbx_strand_id
1 'polypeptide(L)' 'DRPVGSQADITGFSFHAVKNLTTAEGGALAFHLPEAFDAEELYRWFNVMSLHGQSKDA' A
#
# COMPACT_ATOMS: atom_id res chain seq x y z
N ASP A 1 -7.82 -19.69 8.35
CA ASP A 1 -6.65 -19.10 7.68
C ASP A 1 -6.70 -17.59 7.68
N ARG A 2 -5.54 -16.92 7.75
CA ARG A 2 -5.44 -15.45 7.72
C ARG A 2 -5.51 -14.94 6.27
N PRO A 3 -6.17 -13.81 5.99
CA PRO A 3 -6.21 -13.26 4.63
C PRO A 3 -4.82 -12.86 4.15
N VAL A 4 -4.54 -13.09 2.85
CA VAL A 4 -3.35 -12.56 2.17
C VAL A 4 -3.37 -11.03 2.32
N GLY A 5 -2.23 -10.43 2.66
CA GLY A 5 -2.14 -9.02 3.06
C GLY A 5 -1.98 -8.81 4.58
N SER A 6 -2.30 -9.82 5.40
CA SER A 6 -2.09 -9.80 6.85
C SER A 6 -1.03 -10.80 7.34
N GLN A 7 -0.35 -11.48 6.43
CA GLN A 7 0.56 -12.59 6.74
C GLN A 7 2.02 -12.14 6.86
N ALA A 8 2.43 -11.13 6.09
CA ALA A 8 3.75 -10.54 6.09
C ALA A 8 3.68 -9.07 6.51
N ASP A 9 4.80 -8.51 6.97
CA ASP A 9 4.92 -7.11 7.41
C ASP A 9 4.41 -6.13 6.34
N ILE A 10 4.77 -6.38 5.08
CA ILE A 10 4.32 -5.62 3.92
C ILE A 10 3.94 -6.60 2.80
N THR A 11 2.79 -6.39 2.17
CA THR A 11 2.33 -7.17 1.03
C THR A 11 1.98 -6.25 -0.14
N GLY A 12 2.53 -6.54 -1.32
CA GLY A 12 2.15 -5.87 -2.56
C GLY A 12 1.10 -6.64 -3.35
N PHE A 13 0.04 -5.97 -3.77
CA PHE A 13 -0.97 -6.49 -4.69
C PHE A 13 -0.79 -5.86 -6.07
N SER A 14 -0.92 -6.69 -7.10
CA SER A 14 -0.98 -6.24 -8.49
C SER A 14 -2.42 -6.30 -8.97
N PHE A 15 -2.88 -5.22 -9.59
CA PHE A 15 -4.18 -5.09 -10.24
C PHE A 15 -4.04 -4.87 -11.76
N HIS A 16 -2.93 -5.33 -12.34
CA HIS A 16 -2.70 -5.33 -13.78
C HIS A 16 -3.76 -6.15 -14.53
N ALA A 17 -3.95 -5.87 -15.83
CA ALA A 17 -5.01 -6.41 -16.69
C ALA A 17 -5.18 -7.94 -16.68
N VAL A 18 -4.13 -8.70 -16.36
CA VAL A 18 -4.16 -10.18 -16.35
C VAL A 18 -4.30 -10.79 -14.94
N LYS A 19 -4.61 -9.98 -13.93
CA LYS A 19 -4.84 -10.44 -12.54
C LYS A 19 -6.33 -10.66 -12.26
N ASN A 20 -6.62 -11.49 -11.25
CA ASN A 20 -8.00 -11.86 -10.88
C ASN A 20 -8.86 -10.66 -10.48
N LEU A 21 -8.25 -9.67 -9.82
CA LEU A 21 -8.84 -8.35 -9.55
C LEU A 21 -8.01 -7.34 -10.32
N THR A 22 -8.65 -6.50 -11.14
CA THR A 22 -7.95 -5.58 -12.04
C THR A 22 -8.54 -4.19 -12.07
N THR A 23 -7.67 -3.20 -12.26
CA THR A 23 -8.00 -1.79 -12.55
C THR A 23 -7.45 -1.36 -13.92
N ALA A 24 -7.27 -2.33 -14.85
CA ALA A 24 -6.40 -2.26 -16.04
C ALA A 24 -4.92 -2.10 -15.67
N GLU A 25 -4.56 -1.01 -15.01
CA GLU A 25 -3.24 -0.78 -14.42
C GLU A 25 -3.40 -0.36 -12.97
N GLY A 26 -2.58 -0.90 -12.08
CA GLY A 26 -2.63 -0.52 -10.67
C GLY A 26 -2.09 -1.57 -9.71
N GLY A 27 -2.10 -1.21 -8.44
CA GLY A 27 -1.68 -2.05 -7.33
C GLY A 27 -1.98 -1.39 -5.99
N ALA A 28 -1.69 -2.10 -4.90
CA ALA A 28 -1.82 -1.60 -3.55
C ALA A 28 -0.75 -2.21 -2.64
N LEU A 29 -0.45 -1.52 -1.55
CA LEU A 29 0.35 -2.02 -0.44
C LEU A 29 -0.55 -2.24 0.76
N ALA A 30 -0.41 -3.39 1.41
CA ALA A 30 -1.00 -3.67 2.72
C ALA A 30 0.12 -3.83 3.74
N PHE A 31 -0.13 -3.34 4.95
CA PHE A 31 0.83 -3.32 6.04
C PHE A 31 0.26 -4.09 7.24
N HIS A 32 1.07 -4.97 7.80
CA HIS A 32 0.77 -5.69 9.04
C HIS A 32 1.94 -5.54 10.01
N LEU A 33 2.18 -4.29 10.41
CA LEU A 33 3.30 -3.91 11.26
C LEU A 33 2.89 -3.85 12.74
N PRO A 34 3.84 -4.01 13.69
CA PRO A 34 3.61 -3.80 15.12
C PRO A 34 3.16 -2.37 15.45
N GLU A 35 2.52 -2.17 16.61
CA GLU A 35 2.04 -0.86 17.09
C GLU A 35 3.12 0.23 17.22
N ALA A 36 4.40 -0.16 17.23
CA ALA A 36 5.51 0.79 17.21
C ALA A 36 5.58 1.62 15.91
N PHE A 37 4.88 1.20 14.85
CA PHE A 37 4.76 1.94 13.59
C PHE A 37 3.42 2.67 13.53
N ASP A 38 3.47 4.00 13.42
CA ASP A 38 2.27 4.82 13.22
C ASP A 38 1.73 4.66 11.79
N ALA A 39 0.48 4.20 11.68
CA ALA A 39 -0.14 3.91 10.39
C ALA A 39 -0.39 5.17 9.54
N GLU A 40 -0.70 6.31 10.17
CA GLU A 40 -0.94 7.58 9.49
C GLU A 40 0.37 8.19 8.99
N GLU A 41 1.44 8.11 9.79
CA GLU A 41 2.78 8.54 9.35
C GLU A 41 3.26 7.71 8.16
N LEU A 42 3.08 6.39 8.23
CA LEU A 42 3.44 5.48 7.15
C LEU A 42 2.64 5.76 5.87
N TYR A 43 1.32 5.90 5.98
CA TYR A 43 0.45 6.28 4.86
C TYR A 43 0.90 7.60 4.23
N ARG A 44 1.15 8.63 5.05
CA ARG A 44 1.64 9.93 4.60
C ARG A 44 2.98 9.81 3.87
N TRP A 45 3.93 9.05 4.42
CA TRP A 45 5.23 8.85 3.80
C TRP A 45 5.11 8.23 2.41
N PHE A 46 4.33 7.14 2.27
CA PHE A 46 4.13 6.48 0.98
C PHE A 46 3.42 7.38 -0.04
N ASN A 47 2.46 8.20 0.40
CA ASN A 47 1.81 9.18 -0.48
C ASN A 47 2.80 10.23 -0.99
N VAL A 48 3.58 10.84 -0.09
CA VAL A 48 4.60 11.83 -0.45
C VAL A 48 5.59 11.24 -1.46
N MET A 49 6.05 10.02 -1.23
CA MET A 49 6.98 9.32 -2.12
C MET A 49 6.36 8.99 -3.48
N SER A 50 5.07 8.65 -3.52
CA SER A 50 4.35 8.34 -4.77
C SER A 50 4.03 9.60 -5.59
N LEU A 51 3.98 10.76 -4.94
CA LEU A 51 3.60 12.05 -5.53
C LEU A 51 4.80 13.00 -5.65
N HIS A 52 5.96 12.49 -6.08
CA HIS A 52 7.17 13.32 -6.34
C HIS A 52 7.62 14.20 -5.15
N GLY A 53 7.42 13.74 -3.91
CA GLY A 53 7.79 14.49 -2.71
C GLY A 53 6.79 15.59 -2.32
N GLN A 54 5.63 15.67 -2.98
CA GLN A 54 4.59 16.63 -2.63
C GLN A 54 3.96 16.27 -1.28
N SER A 55 3.97 17.24 -0.35
CA SER A 55 3.49 17.08 1.03
C SER A 55 2.28 17.96 1.37
N LYS A 56 1.79 18.70 0.37
CA LYS A 56 0.60 19.55 0.42
C LYS A 56 -0.28 19.20 -0.76
N ASP A 57 -1.58 19.37 -0.57
CA ASP A 57 -2.55 19.24 -1.65
C ASP A 57 -2.26 20.29 -2.74
N ALA A 58 -2.43 19.89 -4.00
CA ALA A 58 -2.27 20.75 -5.17
C ALA A 58 -3.43 21.75 -5.31
#